data_AF-A0A2V6HK34-F1
#
_entry.id   AF-A0A2V6HK34-F1
#
_cell.length_a   1.000
_cell.length_b   1.000
_cell.length_c   1.000
_cell.angle_alpha   90.00
_cell.angle_beta   90.00
_cell.angle_gamma   90.00
#
_symmetry.space_group_name_H-M   'P 1'
#
loop_
_entity.id
_entity.type
_entity.pdbx_description
1 polymer ?
#
loop_
_entity_poly.entity_id
_entity_poly.type
_entity_poly.pdbx_seq_one_letter_code
_entity_poly.pdbx_strand_id
1 'polypeptide(L)'
;MRILMISAEGPPLQHAGALIDVMDALPHELRSRGHEVAVALPYYREIRDNPAFKEEDTGVTVDVRVGEKTYIAEYLQSHSPSGVQLFFVRCDEFFDRDGVYGERGTAYEDNAARFIFFSKAAVELARRLTPTPQILHLHDWPAALVPVYVRAHRLPFATVLTIHHIAEQGSFWGL
;
A
#
# COMPACT_ATOMS: atom_id res chain seq x y z
N MET A 1 -15.34 -7.25 -11.20
CA MET A 1 -14.12 -7.95 -10.73
C MET A 1 -13.85 -7.56 -9.30
N ARG A 2 -13.04 -8.33 -8.56
CA ARG A 2 -12.52 -7.96 -7.25
C ARG A 2 -11.07 -7.52 -7.37
N ILE A 3 -10.79 -6.27 -7.01
CA ILE A 3 -9.51 -5.60 -7.25
C ILE A 3 -9.00 -5.04 -5.93
N LEU A 4 -7.78 -5.41 -5.55
CA LEU A 4 -7.04 -4.71 -4.50
C LEU A 4 -5.98 -3.84 -5.17
N MET A 5 -6.13 -2.53 -5.06
CA MET A 5 -5.11 -1.58 -5.48
C MET A 5 -4.08 -1.42 -4.38
N ILE A 6 -2.80 -1.44 -4.71
CA ILE A 6 -1.69 -1.37 -3.76
C ILE A 6 -0.80 -0.22 -4.20
N SER A 7 -0.72 0.80 -3.34
CA SER A 7 0.01 2.04 -3.62
C SER A 7 0.74 2.51 -2.38
N ALA A 8 1.81 3.30 -2.54
CA ALA A 8 2.43 4.03 -1.43
C ALA A 8 1.74 5.38 -1.19
N GLU A 9 1.04 5.92 -2.18
CA GLU A 9 0.33 7.20 -2.08
C GLU A 9 -1.16 7.01 -2.40
N GLY A 10 -2.01 7.79 -1.75
CA GLY A 10 -3.45 7.78 -1.98
C GLY A 10 -4.20 8.40 -0.81
N PRO A 11 -5.49 8.73 -0.99
CA PRO A 11 -6.33 9.21 0.10
C PRO A 11 -6.34 8.20 1.27
N PRO A 12 -6.26 8.67 2.53
CA PRO A 12 -6.51 10.04 2.99
C PRO A 12 -5.25 10.91 3.14
N LEU A 13 -4.11 10.55 2.55
CA LEU A 13 -2.96 11.46 2.47
C LEU A 13 -3.36 12.75 1.75
N GLN A 14 -2.92 13.89 2.25
CA GLN A 14 -3.14 15.21 1.67
C GLN A 14 -1.85 15.74 1.02
N HIS A 15 -0.69 15.36 1.57
CA HIS A 15 0.62 15.85 1.14
C HIS A 15 1.40 14.76 0.41
N ALA A 16 0.96 14.42 -0.81
CA ALA A 16 1.75 13.61 -1.74
C ALA A 16 1.54 14.07 -3.20
N GLY A 17 2.15 13.38 -4.16
CA GLY A 17 2.17 13.78 -5.56
C GLY A 17 0.86 13.55 -6.30
N ALA A 18 0.90 13.69 -7.62
CA ALA A 18 -0.26 13.51 -8.51
C ALA A 18 -0.89 12.10 -8.45
N LEU A 19 -0.20 11.12 -7.86
CA LEU A 19 -0.72 9.78 -7.64
C LEU A 19 -1.92 9.77 -6.67
N ILE A 20 -2.04 10.73 -5.73
CA ILE A 20 -3.22 10.84 -4.86
C ILE A 20 -4.50 11.01 -5.69
N ASP A 21 -4.49 11.93 -6.66
CA ASP A 21 -5.68 12.21 -7.47
C ASP A 21 -6.11 10.98 -8.28
N VAL A 22 -5.14 10.24 -8.81
CA VAL A 22 -5.41 8.97 -9.50
C VAL A 22 -6.00 7.94 -8.55
N MET A 23 -5.43 7.83 -7.34
CA MET A 23 -5.88 6.88 -6.32
C MET A 23 -7.20 7.28 -5.63
N ASP A 24 -7.68 8.51 -5.82
CA ASP A 24 -9.05 8.90 -5.46
C ASP A 24 -10.04 8.55 -6.58
N ALA A 25 -9.72 8.97 -7.81
CA ALA A 25 -10.65 8.88 -8.94
C ALA A 25 -10.79 7.45 -9.49
N LEU A 26 -9.69 6.72 -9.69
CA LEU A 26 -9.71 5.42 -10.35
C LEU A 26 -10.46 4.34 -9.55
N PRO A 27 -10.23 4.15 -8.23
CA PRO A 27 -10.99 3.16 -7.47
C PRO A 27 -12.49 3.48 -7.44
N HIS A 28 -12.84 4.77 -7.31
CA HIS A 28 -14.22 5.24 -7.34
C HIS A 28 -14.91 4.89 -8.67
N GLU A 29 -14.28 5.21 -9.80
CA GLU A 29 -14.83 4.98 -11.13
C GLU A 29 -14.94 3.48 -11.47
N LEU A 30 -14.01 2.64 -11.01
CA LEU A 30 -14.16 1.19 -11.17
C LEU A 30 -15.32 0.65 -10.32
N ARG A 31 -15.57 1.21 -9.13
CA ARG A 31 -16.75 0.88 -8.32
C ARG A 31 -18.05 1.32 -9.00
N SER A 32 -18.08 2.51 -9.60
CA SER A 32 -19.26 3.01 -10.34
C SER A 32 -19.65 2.07 -11.50
N ARG A 33 -18.67 1.35 -12.05
CA ARG A 33 -18.83 0.30 -13.08
C ARG A 33 -19.15 -1.09 -12.54
N GLY A 34 -19.44 -1.22 -11.24
CA GLY A 34 -19.85 -2.48 -10.62
C GLY A 34 -18.70 -3.42 -10.29
N HIS A 35 -17.48 -2.91 -10.09
CA HIS A 35 -16.38 -3.70 -9.54
C HIS A 35 -16.29 -3.52 -8.02
N GLU A 36 -15.83 -4.57 -7.34
CA GLU A 36 -15.47 -4.53 -5.93
C GLU A 36 -14.01 -4.07 -5.85
N VAL A 37 -13.78 -2.87 -5.35
CA VAL A 37 -12.44 -2.26 -5.30
C VAL A 37 -12.11 -1.87 -3.87
N ALA A 38 -10.92 -2.27 -3.43
CA ALA A 38 -10.31 -1.81 -2.20
C ALA A 38 -8.91 -1.25 -2.49
N VAL A 39 -8.40 -0.43 -1.58
CA VAL A 39 -7.06 0.16 -1.68
C VAL A 39 -6.26 -0.21 -0.42
N ALA A 40 -5.02 -0.64 -0.60
CA ALA A 40 -4.05 -0.85 0.47
C ALA A 40 -2.95 0.22 0.41
N LEU A 41 -2.73 0.89 1.54
CA LEU A 41 -1.73 1.94 1.73
C LEU A 41 -0.89 1.66 2.98
N PRO A 42 0.33 2.19 3.10
CA PRO A 42 0.99 2.28 4.40
C PRO A 42 0.24 3.25 5.33
N TYR A 43 0.25 2.98 6.63
CA TYR A 43 -0.34 3.87 7.64
C TYR A 43 0.68 4.92 8.08
N TYR A 44 0.73 6.04 7.37
CA TYR A 44 1.68 7.13 7.67
C TYR A 44 1.23 7.99 8.86
N ARG A 45 2.19 8.67 9.50
CA ARG A 45 1.94 9.69 10.56
C ARG A 45 0.85 10.67 10.16
N GLU A 46 0.88 11.17 8.93
CA GLU A 46 -0.10 12.14 8.43
C GLU A 46 -1.54 11.61 8.51
N ILE A 47 -1.75 10.31 8.24
CA ILE A 47 -3.07 9.68 8.32
C ILE A 47 -3.51 9.58 9.78
N ARG A 48 -2.61 9.13 10.66
CA ARG A 48 -2.85 9.00 12.10
C ARG A 48 -3.22 10.32 12.75
N ASP A 49 -2.50 11.37 12.38
CA ASP A 49 -2.65 12.69 12.98
C ASP A 49 -3.79 13.51 12.33
N ASN A 50 -4.49 12.95 11.32
CA ASN A 50 -5.64 13.57 10.68
C ASN A 50 -6.92 13.35 11.51
N PRO A 51 -7.45 14.37 12.21
CA PRO A 51 -8.60 14.21 13.10
C PRO A 51 -9.92 13.91 12.37
N ALA A 52 -10.00 14.27 11.08
CA ALA A 52 -11.17 14.04 10.25
C ALA A 52 -11.22 12.62 9.69
N PHE A 53 -10.10 11.89 9.77
CA PHE A 53 -10.04 10.50 9.38
C PHE A 53 -10.33 9.59 10.59
N LYS A 54 -11.09 8.52 10.35
CA LYS A 54 -11.41 7.51 11.35
C LYS A 54 -11.16 6.15 10.76
N GLU A 55 -10.19 5.47 11.33
CA GLU A 55 -9.85 4.09 11.06
C GLU A 55 -10.31 3.18 12.19
N GLU A 56 -10.48 1.92 11.85
CA GLU A 56 -10.80 0.85 12.77
C GLU A 56 -9.66 -0.15 12.78
N ASP A 57 -9.27 -0.60 13.97
CA ASP A 57 -8.35 -1.71 14.12
C ASP A 57 -9.07 -3.02 13.77
N THR A 58 -8.50 -3.78 12.84
CA THR A 58 -9.04 -5.09 12.45
C THR A 58 -8.72 -6.20 13.46
N GLY A 59 -7.79 -5.94 14.39
CA GLY A 59 -7.21 -6.92 15.31
C GLY A 59 -6.27 -7.92 14.63
N VAL A 60 -6.00 -7.76 13.32
CA VAL A 60 -5.16 -8.68 12.55
C VAL A 60 -3.73 -8.17 12.51
N THR A 61 -2.82 -9.04 12.93
CA THR A 61 -1.37 -8.80 12.85
C THR A 61 -0.67 -9.93 12.09
N VAL A 62 0.44 -9.59 11.42
CA VAL A 62 1.26 -10.54 10.67
C VAL A 62 2.74 -10.25 10.85
N ASP A 63 3.51 -11.30 11.14
CA ASP A 63 4.97 -11.23 11.14
C ASP A 63 5.51 -11.16 9.71
N VAL A 64 6.26 -10.10 9.40
CA VAL A 64 6.88 -9.86 8.12
C VAL A 64 8.40 -9.80 8.27
N ARG A 65 9.07 -10.74 7.62
CA ARG A 65 10.54 -10.85 7.64
C ARG A 65 11.18 -9.94 6.59
N VAL A 66 12.09 -9.06 6.99
CA VAL A 66 12.87 -8.17 6.09
C VAL A 66 14.35 -8.22 6.45
N GLY A 67 15.21 -8.60 5.50
CA GLY A 67 16.66 -8.76 5.76
C GLY A 67 16.92 -9.80 6.83
N GLU A 68 17.47 -9.38 7.98
CA GLU A 68 17.68 -10.21 9.20
C GLU A 68 16.72 -9.92 10.39
N LYS A 69 15.80 -8.96 10.26
CA LYS A 69 14.79 -8.63 11.26
C LYS A 69 13.37 -9.09 10.87
N THR A 70 12.54 -9.36 11.89
CA THR A 70 11.07 -9.55 11.75
C THR A 70 10.38 -8.31 12.29
N TYR A 71 9.37 -7.84 11.56
CA TYR A 71 8.54 -6.69 11.89
C TYR A 71 7.08 -7.15 11.95
N ILE A 72 6.26 -6.47 12.74
CA ILE A 72 4.83 -6.75 12.82
C ILE A 72 4.10 -5.77 11.90
N ALA A 73 3.27 -6.31 11.00
CA ALA A 73 2.28 -5.56 10.24
C ALA A 73 0.94 -5.64 10.96
N GLU A 74 0.41 -4.49 11.37
CA GLU A 74 -0.95 -4.34 11.89
C GLU A 74 -1.84 -3.83 10.76
N TYR A 75 -3.03 -4.40 10.59
CA TYR A 75 -3.98 -3.93 9.58
C TYR A 75 -5.08 -3.08 10.20
N LEU A 76 -5.22 -1.88 9.69
CA LEU A 76 -6.33 -0.99 9.98
C LEU A 76 -7.23 -0.88 8.75
N GLN A 77 -8.46 -0.46 8.94
CA GLN A 77 -9.41 -0.29 7.84
C GLN A 77 -10.23 0.98 7.98
N SER A 78 -10.73 1.48 6.86
CA SER A 78 -11.67 2.60 6.82
C SER A 78 -12.38 2.62 5.46
N HIS A 79 -13.19 3.66 5.23
CA HIS A 79 -13.77 3.94 3.92
C HIS A 79 -13.39 5.36 3.50
N SER A 80 -13.09 5.53 2.21
CA SER A 80 -13.03 6.87 1.61
C SER A 80 -14.42 7.54 1.63
N PRO A 81 -14.50 8.87 1.45
CA PRO A 81 -15.78 9.56 1.31
C PRO A 81 -16.65 9.02 0.17
N SER A 82 -16.02 8.49 -0.89
CA SER A 82 -16.71 7.87 -2.02
C SER A 82 -17.17 6.43 -1.74
N GLY A 83 -16.85 5.87 -0.57
CA GLY A 83 -17.25 4.53 -0.11
C GLY A 83 -16.34 3.40 -0.57
N VAL A 84 -15.15 3.70 -1.10
CA VAL A 84 -14.12 2.70 -1.41
C VAL A 84 -13.50 2.20 -0.10
N GLN A 85 -13.42 0.88 0.07
CA GLN A 85 -12.76 0.25 1.23
C GLN A 85 -11.26 0.56 1.21
N LEU A 86 -10.76 1.08 2.32
CA LEU A 86 -9.34 1.36 2.53
C LEU A 86 -8.79 0.38 3.57
N PHE A 87 -7.59 -0.12 3.33
CA PHE A 87 -6.79 -0.89 4.26
C PHE A 87 -5.46 -0.18 4.47
N PHE A 88 -5.00 -0.13 5.70
CA PHE A 88 -3.72 0.46 6.06
C PHE A 88 -2.81 -0.59 6.68
N VAL A 89 -1.57 -0.61 6.22
CA VAL A 89 -0.51 -1.42 6.79
C VAL A 89 0.28 -0.55 7.76
N ARG A 90 0.04 -0.75 9.05
CA ARG A 90 0.76 -0.05 10.11
C ARG A 90 2.03 -0.80 10.51
N CYS A 91 3.11 -0.04 10.58
CA CYS A 91 4.39 -0.41 11.17
C CYS A 91 5.10 0.90 11.51
N ASP A 92 4.95 1.36 12.75
CA ASP A 92 5.41 2.69 13.16
C ASP A 92 6.93 2.86 12.97
N GLU A 93 7.71 1.78 13.09
CA GLU A 93 9.15 1.79 12.78
C GLU A 93 9.45 2.29 11.36
N PHE A 94 8.57 2.02 10.38
CA PHE A 94 8.73 2.39 8.97
C PHE A 94 7.88 3.59 8.52
N PHE A 95 6.69 3.79 9.09
CA PHE A 95 5.70 4.75 8.56
C PHE A 95 5.35 5.89 9.51
N ASP A 96 5.80 5.87 10.77
CA ASP A 96 5.72 7.03 11.66
C ASP A 96 6.84 8.03 11.33
N ARG A 97 6.65 8.75 10.22
CA ARG A 97 7.60 9.66 9.58
C ARG A 97 6.85 10.83 8.93
N ASP A 98 7.53 11.95 8.71
CA ASP A 98 6.89 13.15 8.15
C ASP A 98 6.60 13.05 6.64
N GLY A 99 7.34 12.22 5.90
CA GLY A 99 7.18 12.05 4.47
C GLY A 99 6.97 10.61 4.01
N VAL A 100 6.49 10.45 2.77
CA VAL A 100 6.29 9.14 2.14
C VAL A 100 7.63 8.49 1.80
N TYR A 101 8.50 9.20 1.10
CA TYR A 101 9.80 8.68 0.60
C TYR A 101 11.03 9.31 1.27
N GLY A 102 10.86 10.43 1.95
CA GLY A 102 11.97 11.20 2.52
C GLY A 102 11.50 12.51 3.14
N GLU A 103 12.45 13.23 3.72
CA GLU A 103 12.23 14.53 4.36
C GLU A 103 13.16 15.57 3.76
N ARG A 104 12.64 16.78 3.50
CA ARG A 104 13.42 17.95 3.05
C ARG A 104 14.29 17.67 1.81
N GLY A 105 13.80 16.83 0.90
CA GLY A 105 14.48 16.46 -0.35
C GLY A 105 15.49 15.32 -0.22
N THR A 106 15.67 14.75 0.97
CA THR A 106 16.53 13.58 1.20
C THR A 106 15.68 12.34 1.38
N ALA A 107 15.92 11.32 0.56
CA ALA A 107 15.25 10.03 0.67
C ALA A 107 15.63 9.32 1.99
N TYR A 108 14.70 8.59 2.60
CA TYR A 108 15.05 7.73 3.72
C TYR A 108 15.95 6.57 3.26
N GLU A 109 17.03 6.34 3.99
CA GLU A 109 18.03 5.31 3.67
C GLU A 109 17.44 3.90 3.68
N ASP A 110 16.41 3.66 4.50
CA ASP A 110 15.75 2.38 4.68
C ASP A 110 14.56 2.17 3.72
N ASN A 111 14.36 3.02 2.71
CA ASN A 111 13.28 2.90 1.73
C ASN A 111 13.17 1.51 1.10
N ALA A 112 14.30 0.86 0.79
CA ALA A 112 14.29 -0.51 0.31
C ALA A 112 13.60 -1.46 1.30
N ALA A 113 13.96 -1.40 2.58
CA ALA A 113 13.38 -2.22 3.63
C ALA A 113 11.89 -1.91 3.86
N ARG A 114 11.53 -0.61 3.89
CA ARG A 114 10.15 -0.12 4.07
C ARG A 114 9.19 -0.69 3.02
N PHE A 115 9.60 -0.65 1.75
CA PHE A 115 8.72 -1.08 0.66
C PHE A 115 8.81 -2.59 0.34
N ILE A 116 9.90 -3.26 0.75
CA ILE A 116 9.92 -4.73 0.88
C ILE A 116 8.92 -5.18 1.94
N PHE A 117 8.92 -4.55 3.11
CA PHE A 117 7.95 -4.82 4.19
C PHE A 117 6.52 -4.63 3.68
N PHE A 118 6.22 -3.44 3.13
CA PHE A 118 4.89 -3.11 2.64
C PHE A 118 4.41 -4.10 1.58
N SER A 119 5.25 -4.42 0.59
CA SER A 119 4.90 -5.39 -0.46
C SER A 119 4.55 -6.77 0.10
N LYS A 120 5.31 -7.26 1.09
CA LYS A 120 5.02 -8.55 1.76
C LYS A 120 3.72 -8.48 2.57
N ALA A 121 3.53 -7.42 3.35
CA ALA A 121 2.32 -7.21 4.13
C ALA A 121 1.08 -7.10 3.23
N ALA A 122 1.15 -6.37 2.11
CA ALA A 122 0.04 -6.26 1.17
C ALA A 122 -0.37 -7.61 0.55
N VAL A 123 0.59 -8.49 0.29
CA VAL A 123 0.30 -9.87 -0.15
C VAL A 123 -0.40 -10.66 0.96
N GLU A 124 0.06 -10.54 2.20
CA GLU A 124 -0.57 -11.21 3.35
C GLU A 124 -1.99 -10.68 3.64
N LEU A 125 -2.23 -9.39 3.46
CA LEU A 125 -3.56 -8.79 3.46
C LEU A 125 -4.43 -9.42 2.37
N ALA A 126 -3.96 -9.42 1.12
CA ALA A 126 -4.73 -9.94 -0.02
C ALA A 126 -5.16 -11.42 0.18
N ARG A 127 -4.32 -12.24 0.81
CA ARG A 127 -4.63 -13.65 1.15
C ARG A 127 -5.73 -13.80 2.20
N ARG A 128 -5.94 -12.79 3.05
CA ARG A 128 -6.93 -12.79 4.13
C ARG A 128 -8.26 -12.16 3.75
N LEU A 129 -8.28 -11.35 2.69
CA LEU A 129 -9.51 -10.72 2.22
C LEU A 129 -10.54 -11.76 1.75
N THR A 130 -11.78 -11.56 2.20
CA THR A 130 -12.93 -12.35 1.79
C THR A 130 -14.04 -11.38 1.35
N PRO A 131 -14.51 -11.46 0.09
CA PRO A 131 -14.08 -12.39 -0.95
C PRO A 131 -12.64 -12.13 -1.46
N THR A 132 -11.95 -13.19 -1.88
CA THR A 132 -10.56 -13.11 -2.35
C THR A 132 -10.43 -12.21 -3.59
N PRO A 133 -9.49 -11.25 -3.62
CA PRO A 133 -9.20 -10.44 -4.80
C PRO A 133 -8.84 -11.32 -6.00
N GLN A 134 -9.26 -10.90 -7.19
CA GLN A 134 -8.87 -11.53 -8.44
C GLN A 134 -7.63 -10.87 -9.04
N ILE A 135 -7.51 -9.55 -8.84
CA ILE A 135 -6.45 -8.71 -9.39
C ILE A 135 -5.81 -7.91 -8.24
N LEU A 136 -4.48 -7.93 -8.18
CA LEU A 136 -3.68 -6.96 -7.43
C LEU A 136 -3.17 -5.92 -8.43
N HIS A 137 -3.64 -4.68 -8.32
CA HIS A 137 -3.25 -3.58 -9.20
C HIS A 137 -2.27 -2.69 -8.46
N LEU A 138 -1.04 -2.62 -8.97
CA LEU A 138 0.09 -2.04 -8.31
C LEU A 138 0.45 -0.70 -8.91
N HIS A 139 0.84 0.25 -8.08
CA HIS A 139 1.19 1.60 -8.49
C HIS A 139 2.65 1.89 -8.11
N ASP A 140 3.47 2.08 -9.14
CA ASP A 140 4.91 2.38 -9.09
C ASP A 140 5.80 1.38 -8.33
N TRP A 141 7.08 1.74 -8.25
CA TRP A 141 8.14 0.94 -7.64
C TRP A 141 7.87 0.51 -6.18
N PRO A 142 7.17 1.26 -5.31
CA PRO A 142 6.96 0.85 -3.92
C PRO A 142 6.16 -0.45 -3.76
N ALA A 143 5.26 -0.72 -4.70
CA ALA A 143 4.46 -1.94 -4.75
C ALA A 143 5.04 -2.99 -5.72
N ALA A 144 6.07 -2.65 -6.50
CA ALA A 144 6.52 -3.46 -7.64
C ALA A 144 7.12 -4.84 -7.27
N LEU A 145 7.37 -5.12 -5.99
CA LEU A 145 7.81 -6.45 -5.53
C LEU A 145 6.65 -7.44 -5.28
N VAL A 146 5.42 -6.96 -5.12
CA VAL A 146 4.25 -7.84 -4.92
C VAL A 146 4.11 -8.92 -6.01
N PRO A 147 4.30 -8.66 -7.33
CA PRO A 147 4.19 -9.70 -8.36
C PRO A 147 5.27 -10.78 -8.21
N VAL A 148 6.46 -10.42 -7.72
CA VAL A 148 7.54 -11.35 -7.41
C VAL A 148 7.08 -12.32 -6.32
N TYR A 149 6.49 -11.81 -5.24
CA TYR A 149 5.97 -12.63 -4.15
C TYR A 149 4.76 -13.47 -4.56
N VAL A 150 3.82 -12.91 -5.34
CA VAL A 150 2.69 -13.67 -5.91
C VAL A 150 3.19 -14.88 -6.70
N ARG A 151 4.19 -14.68 -7.57
CA ARG A 151 4.79 -15.76 -8.35
C ARG A 151 5.54 -16.76 -7.48
N ALA A 152 6.39 -16.29 -6.56
CA ALA A 152 7.20 -17.14 -5.70
C ALA A 152 6.35 -18.07 -4.82
N HIS A 153 5.23 -17.56 -4.30
CA HIS A 153 4.31 -18.30 -3.45
C HIS A 153 3.18 -19.01 -4.23
N ARG A 154 3.18 -18.94 -5.57
CA ARG A 154 2.13 -19.51 -6.45
C ARG A 154 0.71 -19.10 -6.04
N LEU A 155 0.53 -17.83 -5.70
CA LEU A 155 -0.76 -17.30 -5.27
C LEU A 155 -1.70 -17.10 -6.47
N PRO A 156 -3.02 -17.25 -6.28
CA PRO A 156 -4.00 -17.27 -7.38
C PRO A 156 -4.41 -15.85 -7.85
N PHE A 157 -3.51 -14.88 -7.76
CA PHE A 157 -3.78 -13.48 -8.11
C PHE A 157 -3.22 -13.13 -9.48
N ALA A 158 -4.02 -12.49 -10.32
CA ALA A 158 -3.49 -11.73 -11.45
C ALA A 158 -2.85 -10.43 -10.95
N THR A 159 -1.80 -9.95 -11.61
CA THR A 159 -1.09 -8.73 -11.22
C THR A 159 -1.00 -7.75 -12.39
N VAL A 160 -1.17 -6.46 -12.12
CA VAL A 160 -1.05 -5.37 -13.11
C VAL A 160 -0.26 -4.22 -12.49
N LEU A 161 0.94 -3.94 -13.01
CA LEU A 161 1.74 -2.79 -12.57
C LEU A 161 1.45 -1.58 -13.47
N THR A 162 1.06 -0.47 -12.86
CA THR A 162 0.96 0.85 -13.51
C THR A 162 2.12 1.71 -13.07
N ILE A 163 2.81 2.30 -14.04
CA ILE A 163 3.93 3.21 -13.84
C ILE A 163 3.42 4.62 -14.06
N HIS A 164 3.50 5.47 -13.03
CA HIS A 164 3.16 6.89 -13.12
C HIS A 164 4.41 7.71 -13.34
N HIS A 165 5.53 7.34 -12.70
CA HIS A 165 6.81 8.05 -12.83
C HIS A 165 7.95 7.11 -13.23
N ILE A 166 8.23 7.02 -14.54
CA ILE A 166 9.29 6.13 -15.07
C ILE A 166 10.71 6.46 -14.57
N ALA A 167 10.93 7.69 -14.09
CA ALA A 167 12.21 8.11 -13.51
C ALA A 167 12.47 7.48 -12.13
N GLU A 168 11.42 7.07 -11.41
CA GLU A 168 11.49 6.53 -10.05
C GLU A 168 11.35 5.00 -10.09
N GLN A 169 12.48 4.30 -10.05
CA GLN A 169 12.51 2.85 -10.32
C GLN A 169 12.77 1.97 -9.08
N GLY A 170 12.91 2.57 -7.89
CA GLY A 170 13.34 1.82 -6.70
C GLY A 170 14.77 1.28 -6.85
N SER A 171 15.66 2.11 -7.40
CA SER A 171 17.04 1.74 -7.73
C SER A 171 17.96 1.93 -6.53
N PHE A 172 18.13 0.87 -5.74
CA PHE A 172 18.99 0.85 -4.56
C PHE A 172 20.34 0.18 -4.89
N TRP A 173 21.23 0.88 -5.61
CA TRP A 173 22.59 0.38 -5.84
C TRP A 173 23.50 0.86 -4.70
N GLY A 174 24.03 -0.09 -3.93
CA GLY A 174 24.90 0.20 -2.78
C GLY A 174 24.74 -0.72 -1.56
N LEU A 175 24.13 -1.90 -1.71
CA LEU A 175 24.32 -3.00 -0.74
C LEU A 175 25.71 -3.62 -0.92
#